data_AF-A0A8J7QC88-F1
#
_entry.id   AF-A0A8J7QC88-F1
#
_cell.length_a   1.000
_cell.length_b   1.000
_cell.length_c   1.000
_cell.angle_alpha   90.00
_cell.angle_beta   90.00
_cell.angle_gamma   90.00
#
_symmetry.space_group_name_H-M   'P 1'
#
loop_
_entity.id
_entity.type
_entity.pdbx_description
1 polymer ?
#
loop_
_entity_poly.entity_id
_entity_poly.type
_entity_poly.pdbx_seq_one_letter_code
_entity_poly.pdbx_strand_id
1 'polypeptide(L)' 'MSLLAEFEKLPIEEQIRVVQAFWDHIAESPKYIPIPKWHKTVLERRQKEGSEAPDSGQDWAVVKKRLLEAL' A
#
# COMPACT_ATOMS: atom_id res chain seq x y z
N MET A 1 3.98 5.84 -31.73
CA MET A 1 3.60 6.67 -30.57
C MET A 1 3.97 5.92 -29.31
N SER A 2 4.44 6.62 -28.27
CA SER A 2 4.86 6.01 -27.00
C SER A 2 3.74 6.10 -25.97
N LEU A 3 3.45 5.01 -25.26
CA LEU A 3 2.46 4.96 -24.19
C LEU A 3 2.79 5.95 -23.06
N LEU A 4 4.08 6.07 -22.70
CA LEU A 4 4.56 7.03 -21.71
C LEU A 4 4.30 8.48 -22.15
N ALA A 5 4.52 8.76 -23.43
CA ALA A 5 4.31 10.11 -23.97
C ALA A 5 2.83 10.52 -24.00
N GLU A 6 1.89 9.57 -24.13
CA GLU A 6 0.45 9.87 -24.00
C GLU A 6 0.02 9.97 -22.53
N PHE A 7 0.59 9.14 -21.66
CA PHE A 7 0.33 9.19 -20.22
C PHE A 7 0.77 10.52 -19.59
N GLU A 8 1.95 11.02 -19.96
CA GLU A 8 2.50 12.29 -19.45
C GLU A 8 1.67 13.52 -19.85
N LYS A 9 0.81 13.42 -20.89
CA LYS A 9 -0.09 14.51 -21.29
C LYS A 9 -1.34 14.60 -20.41
N LEU A 10 -1.62 13.58 -19.60
CA LEU A 10 -2.79 13.57 -18.73
C LEU A 10 -2.58 14.52 -17.53
N PRO A 11 -3.64 15.16 -17.01
CA PRO A 11 -3.60 15.81 -15.70
C PRO A 11 -3.14 14.82 -14.62
N ILE A 12 -2.49 15.33 -13.56
CA ILE A 12 -1.89 14.48 -12.52
C ILE A 12 -2.94 13.60 -11.82
N GLU A 13 -4.17 14.11 -11.66
CA GLU A 13 -5.28 13.37 -11.07
C GLU A 13 -5.65 12.15 -11.92
N GLU A 14 -5.60 12.28 -13.25
CA GLU A 14 -5.92 11.21 -14.18
C GLU A 14 -4.75 10.22 -14.29
N GLN A 15 -3.50 10.69 -14.23
CA GLN A 15 -2.32 9.83 -14.13
C GLN A 15 -2.42 8.91 -12.90
N ILE A 16 -2.79 9.48 -11.74
CA ILE A 16 -2.99 8.71 -10.50
C ILE A 16 -4.09 7.67 -10.68
N ARG A 17 -5.23 8.03 -11.29
CA ARG A 17 -6.34 7.08 -11.55
C ARG A 17 -5.90 5.93 -12.45
N VAL A 18 -5.15 6.22 -13.51
CA VAL A 18 -4.65 5.21 -14.44
C VAL A 18 -3.67 4.26 -13.73
N VAL A 19 -2.73 4.80 -12.95
CA VAL A 19 -1.80 3.97 -12.14
C VAL A 19 -2.57 3.08 -11.16
N GLN A 20 -3.61 3.63 -10.51
CA GLN A 20 -4.43 2.86 -9.58
C GLN A 20 -5.21 1.75 -10.27
N ALA A 21 -5.83 2.01 -11.42
CA ALA A 21 -6.54 1.00 -12.19
C ALA A 21 -5.60 -0.13 -12.67
N PHE A 22 -4.37 0.20 -13.08
CA PHE A 22 -3.37 -0.81 -13.40
C PHE A 22 -2.97 -1.64 -12.18
N TRP A 23 -2.81 -0.98 -11.02
CA TRP A 23 -2.47 -1.67 -9.79
C TRP A 23 -3.57 -2.65 -9.36
N ASP A 24 -4.83 -2.23 -9.43
CA ASP A 24 -5.98 -3.08 -9.14
C ASP A 24 -6.00 -4.30 -10.08
N HIS A 25 -5.81 -4.08 -11.38
CA HIS A 25 -5.74 -5.17 -12.36
C HIS A 25 -4.58 -6.17 -12.09
N ILE A 26 -3.39 -5.68 -11.73
CA ILE A 26 -2.27 -6.54 -11.36
C ILE A 26 -2.62 -7.38 -10.12
N ALA A 27 -3.29 -6.75 -9.15
CA ALA A 27 -3.69 -7.38 -7.90
C ALA A 27 -4.79 -8.45 -8.08
N GLU A 28 -5.60 -8.40 -9.14
CA GLU A 28 -6.60 -9.44 -9.47
C GLU A 28 -5.99 -10.82 -9.73
N SER A 29 -4.70 -10.89 -10.06
CA SER A 29 -4.01 -12.14 -10.36
C SER A 29 -2.87 -12.44 -9.39
N PRO A 30 -3.17 -12.77 -8.12
CA PRO A 30 -2.16 -13.04 -7.08
C PRO A 30 -1.26 -14.23 -7.42
N LYS A 31 -1.65 -15.07 -8.39
CA LYS A 31 -0.83 -16.18 -8.92
C LYS A 31 0.48 -15.72 -9.57
N TYR A 32 0.54 -14.50 -10.09
CA TYR A 32 1.75 -13.98 -10.75
C TYR A 32 2.75 -13.36 -9.78
N ILE A 33 2.33 -13.06 -8.55
CA ILE A 33 3.18 -12.46 -7.51
C ILE A 33 3.17 -13.38 -6.29
N PRO A 34 4.02 -14.42 -6.26
CA PRO A 34 4.06 -15.34 -5.13
C PRO A 34 4.48 -14.57 -3.88
N ILE A 35 3.75 -14.76 -2.78
CA ILE A 35 4.10 -14.15 -1.49
C ILE A 35 5.39 -14.84 -0.98
N PRO A 36 6.53 -14.13 -0.89
CA PRO A 36 7.76 -14.72 -0.38
C PRO A 36 7.57 -15.21 1.05
N LYS A 37 8.24 -16.32 1.42
CA LYS A 37 8.14 -16.89 2.78
C LYS A 37 8.44 -15.86 3.86
N TRP A 38 9.40 -14.97 3.62
CA TRP A 38 9.77 -13.95 4.59
C TRP A 38 8.67 -12.90 4.83
N HIS A 39 7.81 -12.59 3.85
CA HIS A 39 6.64 -11.73 4.06
C HIS A 39 5.70 -12.38 5.10
N LYS A 40 5.41 -13.68 4.91
CA LYS A 40 4.55 -14.43 5.83
C LYS A 40 5.12 -14.44 7.25
N THR A 41 6.42 -14.72 7.38
CA THR A 41 7.10 -14.72 8.68
C THR A 41 7.02 -13.36 9.38
N VAL A 42 7.15 -12.25 8.65
CA VAL A 42 6.99 -10.90 9.22
C VAL A 42 5.55 -10.67 9.69
N LEU A 43 4.55 -11.07 8.89
CA LEU A 43 3.14 -10.93 9.25
C LEU A 43 2.79 -11.75 10.50
N GLU A 44 3.21 -13.00 10.54
CA GLU A 44 3.02 -13.90 11.70
C GLU A 44 3.68 -13.30 12.96
N ARG A 45 4.91 -12.79 12.85
CA ARG A 45 5.61 -12.15 13.96
C ARG A 45 4.85 -10.93 14.48
N ARG A 46 4.42 -10.03 13.60
CA ARG A 46 3.68 -8.81 13.98
C ARG A 46 2.31 -9.11 14.57
N GLN A 47 1.62 -10.13 14.03
CA GLN A 47 0.33 -10.54 14.56
C GLN A 47 0.47 -11.11 15.98
N LYS A 48 1.53 -11.88 16.23
CA LYS A 48 1.86 -12.37 17.58
C LYS A 48 2.20 -11.22 18.53
N GLU A 49 3.09 -10.32 18.13
CA GLU A 49 3.45 -9.12 18.91
C GLU A 49 2.20 -8.29 19.30
N GLY A 50 1.29 -8.06 18.35
CA GLY A 50 0.05 -7.32 18.61
C GLY A 50 -0.94 -8.07 19.52
N SER A 51 -0.97 -9.40 19.46
CA SER A 51 -1.83 -10.22 20.34
C SER A 51 -1.29 -10.29 21.77
N GLU A 52 0.03 -10.29 21.93
CA GLU A 52 0.71 -10.31 23.23
C GLU A 52 0.75 -8.93 23.90
N ALA A 53 0.64 -7.85 23.12
CA ALA A 53 0.53 -6.48 23.62
C ALA A 53 -0.58 -5.69 22.90
N PRO A 54 -1.88 -5.96 23.21
CA PRO A 54 -3.02 -5.32 22.55
C PRO A 54 -3.00 -3.79 22.61
N ASP A 55 -2.45 -3.22 23.69
CA ASP A 55 -2.36 -1.77 23.92
C ASP A 55 -1.12 -1.12 23.29
N SER A 56 -0.25 -1.90 22.62
CA SER A 56 0.95 -1.37 21.96
C SER A 56 0.66 -0.65 20.64
N GLY A 57 -0.53 -0.88 20.06
CA GLY A 57 -1.01 -0.18 18.87
C GLY A 57 -1.53 1.21 19.20
N GLN A 58 -1.32 2.16 18.28
CA GLN A 58 -2.00 3.45 18.33
C GLN A 58 -3.06 3.49 17.24
N ASP A 59 -4.21 4.09 17.56
CA ASP A 59 -5.25 4.33 16.57
C ASP A 59 -4.70 5.15 15.39
N TRP A 60 -5.04 4.73 14.17
CA TRP A 60 -4.54 5.37 12.96
C TRP A 60 -4.91 6.85 12.88
N ALA A 61 -6.09 7.26 13.35
CA ALA A 61 -6.48 8.66 13.36
C ALA A 61 -5.57 9.50 14.28
N VAL A 62 -5.15 8.96 15.43
CA VAL A 62 -4.20 9.60 16.34
C VAL A 62 -2.83 9.74 15.68
N VAL A 63 -2.32 8.66 15.07
CA VAL A 63 -1.03 8.67 14.37
C VAL A 63 -1.06 9.64 13.20
N LYS A 64 -2.11 9.59 12.37
CA LYS A 64 -2.28 10.47 11.21
C LYS A 64 -2.33 11.93 11.62
N LYS A 65 -3.08 12.27 12.67
CA LYS A 65 -3.13 13.63 13.21
C LYS A 65 -1.74 14.11 13.61
N ARG A 66 -1.00 13.33 14.39
CA ARG A 66 0.38 13.66 14.80
C ARG A 66 1.31 13.89 13.62
N LEU A 67 1.22 13.07 12.57
CA LEU A 67 2.06 13.20 11.37
C LEU A 67 1.73 14.49 10.59
N LEU A 68 0.44 14.83 10.46
CA LEU A 68 0.02 16.05 9.78
C LEU A 68 0.38 17.32 10.55
N GLU A 69 0.38 17.27 11.89
CA GLU A 69 0.82 18.38 12.75
C GLU A 69 2.35 18.56 12.76
N ALA A 70 3.11 17.54 12.36
CA ALA A 70 4.57 17.55 12.30
C ALA A 70 5.14 17.96 10.93
N LEU A 71 4.27 18.24 9.94
CA LEU A 71 4.60 18.76 8.62
C LEU A 71 4.39 20.28 8.58
#